data_AF-A0A2E7ALR4-F1
#
_entry.id   AF-A0A2E7ALR4-F1
#
_cell.length_a   1.000
_cell.length_b   1.000
_cell.length_c   1.000
_cell.angle_alpha   90.00
_cell.angle_beta   90.00
_cell.angle_gamma   90.00
#
_symmetry.space_group_name_H-M   'P 1'
#
loop_
_entity.id
_entity.type
_entity.pdbx_description
1 polymer ?
#
loop_
_entity_poly.entity_id
_entity_poly.type
_entity_poly.pdbx_seq_one_letter_code
_entity_poly.pdbx_strand_id
1 'polypeptide(L)'
;MRNCLLTACWTLTLASSGHADTPADLAKQIAIIQAVEPEGVGNRNAAAAFQVLSRSGASSLLPLLSAIEASNPIARNWLRASIEVIVERQIASGDPLPLDALRNFLKDRDQSPAARRLTFELMLSIEREATERMIPSFIDDPSNELRRDAVTQIIAQGKRQMAGSMEAAAQSYRQALDAARDVDQIQEIAKAFKEMDLEIDLPRHFGFLTDWKVVGPFHNLERAGFAEKFAPEDGIDLKATYEGKEAEVKWQSLSTMDPYGKVDLNKPYGKLKEVTAYAYHQFDSGMAREAELRLGCKNAWKIWLNGKLVFGRDEYHRGQRIDQYKMPIELLKGPNTILVKLCQNEQKQDWTVQWEFQLRVCDATGAAILATNRGVSKATQE
;
A
#
# COMPACT_ATOMS: atom_id res chain seq x y z
N MET A 1 38.00 81.44 3.11
CA MET A 1 38.51 80.11 2.74
C MET A 1 37.59 79.06 3.33
N ARG A 2 36.74 78.42 2.53
CA ARG A 2 35.84 77.33 2.96
C ARG A 2 35.88 76.28 1.84
N ASN A 3 36.62 75.20 2.08
CA ASN A 3 36.76 74.09 1.15
C ASN A 3 35.54 73.16 1.26
N CYS A 4 34.91 72.87 0.12
CA CYS A 4 33.94 71.79 -0.03
C CYS A 4 34.68 70.45 -0.22
N LEU A 5 34.34 69.45 0.59
CA LEU A 5 34.72 68.06 0.40
C LEU A 5 33.59 67.35 -0.36
N LEU A 6 33.91 66.83 -1.56
CA LEU A 6 33.08 65.90 -2.32
C LEU A 6 33.55 64.48 -2.01
N THR A 7 32.72 63.69 -1.34
CA THR A 7 32.88 62.24 -1.16
C THR A 7 32.12 61.50 -2.26
N ALA A 8 32.86 60.80 -3.13
CA ALA A 8 32.28 59.90 -4.12
C ALA A 8 32.08 58.50 -3.49
N CYS A 9 30.84 58.09 -3.28
CA CYS A 9 30.49 56.71 -2.94
C CYS A 9 30.44 55.86 -4.22
N TRP A 10 31.35 54.89 -4.32
CA TRP A 10 31.27 53.83 -5.32
C TRP A 10 30.39 52.70 -4.77
N THR A 11 29.19 52.52 -5.33
CA THR A 11 28.38 51.34 -5.07
C THR A 11 28.84 50.20 -5.98
N LEU A 12 29.54 49.22 -5.41
CA LEU A 12 29.82 47.94 -6.06
C LEU A 12 28.53 47.11 -6.06
N THR A 13 27.88 46.97 -7.22
CA THR A 13 26.84 45.97 -7.46
C THR A 13 27.49 44.61 -7.70
N LEU A 14 27.49 43.76 -6.67
CA LEU A 14 27.80 42.33 -6.81
C LEU A 14 26.63 41.63 -7.49
N ALA A 15 26.74 41.41 -8.81
CA ALA A 15 25.88 40.48 -9.51
C ALA A 15 26.20 39.05 -9.04
N SER A 16 25.25 38.40 -8.37
CA SER A 16 25.31 36.98 -8.04
C SER A 16 25.23 36.16 -9.33
N SER A 17 26.38 35.71 -9.82
CA SER A 17 26.46 34.74 -10.91
C SER A 17 26.05 33.37 -10.36
N GLY A 18 24.79 33.00 -10.57
CA GLY A 18 24.34 31.63 -10.38
C GLY A 18 25.18 30.71 -11.26
N HIS A 19 25.97 29.83 -10.65
CA HIS A 19 26.65 28.77 -11.37
C HIS A 19 25.55 27.81 -11.86
N ALA A 20 25.35 27.76 -13.17
CA ALA A 20 24.54 26.70 -13.77
C ALA A 20 25.31 25.38 -13.58
N ASP A 21 24.86 24.52 -12.67
CA ASP A 21 25.42 23.18 -12.49
C ASP A 21 25.34 22.41 -13.81
N THR A 22 26.42 21.72 -14.19
CA THR A 22 26.38 20.88 -15.38
C THR A 22 25.50 19.66 -15.13
N PRO A 23 24.86 19.07 -16.17
CA PRO A 23 24.10 17.83 -16.01
C PRO A 23 24.91 16.68 -15.38
N ALA A 24 26.23 16.65 -15.62
CA ALA A 24 27.14 15.65 -15.04
C ALA A 24 27.33 15.86 -13.53
N ASP A 25 27.43 17.12 -13.08
CA ASP A 25 27.53 17.44 -11.66
C ASP A 25 26.24 17.11 -10.91
N LEU A 26 25.08 17.42 -11.51
CA LEU A 26 23.77 17.08 -10.94
C LEU A 26 23.60 15.57 -10.75
N ALA A 27 23.89 14.78 -11.77
CA ALA A 27 23.79 13.32 -11.71
C ALA A 27 24.70 12.72 -10.62
N LYS A 28 25.90 13.29 -10.45
CA LYS A 28 26.82 12.88 -9.38
C LYS A 28 26.26 13.15 -7.99
N GLN A 29 25.65 14.31 -7.76
CA GLN A 29 25.06 14.62 -6.45
C GLN A 29 23.86 13.73 -6.13
N ILE A 30 23.02 13.45 -7.14
CA ILE A 30 21.91 12.50 -7.00
C ILE A 30 22.42 11.11 -6.60
N ALA A 31 23.47 10.62 -7.26
CA ALA A 31 24.06 9.32 -6.96
C ALA A 31 24.61 9.24 -5.52
N ILE A 32 25.17 10.33 -4.99
CA ILE A 32 25.64 10.41 -3.60
C ILE A 32 24.47 10.24 -2.61
N ILE A 33 23.32 10.87 -2.89
CA ILE A 33 22.12 10.71 -2.05
C ILE A 33 21.55 9.29 -2.16
N GLN A 34 21.55 8.71 -3.36
CA GLN A 34 21.05 7.35 -3.60
C GLN A 34 21.89 6.27 -2.88
N ALA A 35 23.15 6.55 -2.61
CA ALA A 35 24.06 5.65 -1.90
C ALA A 35 23.88 5.67 -0.36
N VAL A 36 22.92 6.43 0.18
CA VAL A 36 22.63 6.42 1.62
C VAL A 36 22.02 5.10 2.04
N GLU A 37 22.52 4.54 3.13
CA GLU A 37 22.10 3.25 3.67
C GLU A 37 21.48 3.40 5.08
N PRO A 38 20.85 2.35 5.61
CA PRO A 38 20.40 2.31 7.01
C PRO A 38 21.52 2.65 8.01
N GLU A 39 21.12 2.98 9.24
CA GLU A 39 22.06 3.31 10.34
C GLU A 39 22.96 4.53 10.08
N GLY A 40 22.59 5.36 9.11
CA GLY A 40 23.24 6.65 8.83
C GLY A 40 24.50 6.55 7.99
N VAL A 41 24.78 5.38 7.41
CA VAL A 41 25.86 5.20 6.45
C VAL A 41 25.64 6.12 5.24
N GLY A 42 26.65 6.92 4.90
CA GLY A 42 26.58 7.89 3.79
C GLY A 42 25.94 9.25 4.14
N ASN A 43 25.34 9.43 5.33
CA ASN A 43 24.60 10.65 5.67
C ASN A 43 25.42 11.94 5.57
N ARG A 44 26.71 11.93 5.96
CA ARG A 44 27.56 13.13 5.86
C ARG A 44 27.74 13.58 4.42
N ASN A 45 27.91 12.63 3.50
CA ASN A 45 28.06 12.92 2.07
C ASN A 45 26.72 13.36 1.49
N ALA A 46 25.62 12.73 1.88
CA ALA A 46 24.28 13.13 1.46
C ALA A 46 23.90 14.53 1.95
N ALA A 47 24.28 14.92 3.18
CA ALA A 47 24.08 16.27 3.68
C ALA A 47 24.84 17.32 2.85
N ALA A 48 26.08 17.01 2.45
CA ALA A 48 26.85 17.87 1.55
C ALA A 48 26.22 17.95 0.15
N ALA A 49 25.80 16.81 -0.41
CA ALA A 49 25.11 16.74 -1.70
C ALA A 49 23.78 17.50 -1.69
N PHE A 50 23.00 17.36 -0.62
CA PHE A 50 21.76 18.11 -0.40
C PHE A 50 22.02 19.63 -0.45
N GLN A 51 23.07 20.13 0.19
CA GLN A 51 23.41 21.56 0.14
C GLN A 51 23.72 22.06 -1.28
N VAL A 52 24.29 21.19 -2.13
CA VAL A 52 24.54 21.50 -3.55
C VAL A 52 23.23 21.47 -4.32
N LEU A 53 22.48 20.37 -4.25
CA LEU A 53 21.22 20.18 -4.98
C LEU A 53 20.19 21.27 -4.66
N SER A 54 20.02 21.58 -3.38
CA SER A 54 19.07 22.61 -2.93
C SER A 54 19.43 24.01 -3.42
N ARG A 55 20.64 24.22 -3.95
CA ARG A 55 21.06 25.47 -4.58
C ARG A 55 20.95 25.45 -6.11
N SER A 56 20.74 24.30 -6.74
CA SER A 56 20.56 24.18 -8.19
C SER A 56 19.29 24.89 -8.67
N GLY A 57 19.24 25.31 -9.93
CA GLY A 57 18.08 26.02 -10.51
C GLY A 57 16.90 25.11 -10.89
N ALA A 58 15.79 25.70 -11.32
CA ALA A 58 14.55 24.96 -11.62
C ALA A 58 14.68 23.85 -12.70
N SER A 59 15.72 23.89 -13.52
CA SER A 59 16.04 22.84 -14.50
C SER A 59 16.42 21.49 -13.88
N SER A 60 16.81 21.46 -12.60
CA SER A 60 17.13 20.22 -11.89
C SER A 60 15.90 19.47 -11.38
N LEU A 61 14.70 20.08 -11.39
CA LEU A 61 13.49 19.49 -10.81
C LEU A 61 13.11 18.15 -11.46
N LEU A 62 13.06 18.07 -12.79
CA LEU A 62 12.68 16.81 -13.45
C LEU A 62 13.72 15.70 -13.23
N PRO A 63 15.04 15.94 -13.39
CA PRO A 63 16.04 14.94 -13.01
C PRO A 63 15.92 14.44 -11.56
N LEU A 64 15.64 15.34 -10.61
CA LEU A 64 15.45 14.97 -9.21
C LEU A 64 14.18 14.14 -8.99
N LEU A 65 13.07 14.52 -9.63
CA LEU A 65 11.82 13.76 -9.58
C LEU A 65 11.98 12.35 -10.18
N SER A 66 12.64 12.23 -11.34
CA SER A 66 12.94 10.93 -11.97
C SER A 66 13.83 10.05 -11.10
N ALA A 67 14.73 10.64 -10.30
CA ALA A 67 15.63 9.89 -9.42
C ALA A 67 14.93 9.23 -8.20
N ILE A 68 13.69 9.63 -7.88
CA ILE A 68 12.94 9.09 -6.74
C ILE A 68 12.69 7.58 -6.87
N GLU A 69 12.38 7.09 -8.08
CA GLU A 69 12.02 5.68 -8.29
C GLU A 69 13.15 4.74 -7.87
N ALA A 70 14.35 4.99 -8.40
CA ALA A 70 15.54 4.21 -8.14
C ALA A 70 16.12 4.39 -6.72
N SER A 71 15.54 5.27 -5.91
CA SER A 71 16.04 5.60 -4.57
C SER A 71 15.41 4.72 -3.50
N ASN A 72 16.18 4.35 -2.48
CA ASN A 72 15.65 3.74 -1.26
C ASN A 72 14.85 4.78 -0.42
N PRO A 73 14.07 4.35 0.60
CA PRO A 73 13.22 5.26 1.36
C PRO A 73 13.94 6.45 2.02
N ILE A 74 15.19 6.27 2.46
CA ILE A 74 15.97 7.35 3.08
C ILE A 74 16.39 8.36 2.01
N ALA A 75 16.94 7.87 0.89
CA ALA A 75 17.33 8.71 -0.25
C ALA A 75 16.15 9.49 -0.84
N ARG A 76 14.96 8.87 -0.92
CA ARG A 76 13.72 9.55 -1.38
C ARG A 76 13.38 10.78 -0.54
N ASN A 77 13.58 10.71 0.79
CA ASN A 77 13.32 11.85 1.67
C ASN A 77 14.32 12.99 1.42
N TRP A 78 15.60 12.68 1.22
CA TRP A 78 16.60 13.67 0.86
C TRP A 78 16.28 14.37 -0.48
N LEU A 79 15.93 13.60 -1.51
CA LEU A 79 15.56 14.15 -2.82
C LEU A 79 14.31 15.02 -2.74
N ARG A 80 13.26 14.56 -2.02
CA ARG A 80 12.05 15.35 -1.77
C ARG A 80 12.40 16.70 -1.13
N ALA A 81 13.20 16.69 -0.06
CA ALA A 81 13.61 17.91 0.62
C ALA A 81 14.39 18.86 -0.29
N SER A 82 15.31 18.34 -1.15
CA SER A 82 16.01 19.19 -2.12
C SER A 82 15.06 19.84 -3.12
N ILE A 83 14.09 19.07 -3.64
CA ILE A 83 13.08 19.56 -4.58
C ILE A 83 12.23 20.67 -3.93
N GLU A 84 11.74 20.46 -2.71
CA GLU A 84 10.93 21.43 -1.97
C GLU A 84 11.71 22.74 -1.75
N VAL A 85 12.98 22.67 -1.33
CA VAL A 85 13.82 23.87 -1.15
C VAL A 85 14.04 24.63 -2.46
N ILE A 86 14.26 23.92 -3.59
CA ILE A 86 14.39 24.57 -4.90
C ILE A 86 13.10 25.31 -5.25
N VAL A 87 11.95 24.66 -5.10
CA VAL A 87 10.64 25.25 -5.44
C VAL A 87 10.32 26.44 -4.54
N GLU A 88 10.45 26.32 -3.22
CA GLU A 88 10.22 27.40 -2.27
C GLU A 88 11.09 28.63 -2.57
N ARG A 89 12.37 28.42 -2.87
CA ARG A 89 13.29 29.49 -3.21
C ARG A 89 12.91 30.17 -4.53
N GLN A 90 12.56 29.39 -5.56
CA GLN A 90 12.12 29.94 -6.84
C GLN A 90 10.84 30.78 -6.68
N ILE A 91 9.86 30.30 -5.91
CA ILE A 91 8.64 31.04 -5.56
C ILE A 91 8.99 32.35 -4.84
N ALA A 92 9.83 32.28 -3.80
CA ALA A 92 10.24 33.44 -3.02
C ALA A 92 11.00 34.49 -3.85
N SER A 93 11.72 34.05 -4.87
CA SER A 93 12.50 34.91 -5.76
C SER A 93 11.70 35.42 -6.97
N GLY A 94 10.48 34.91 -7.20
CA GLY A 94 9.67 35.21 -8.39
C GLY A 94 10.23 34.61 -9.68
N ASP A 95 11.14 33.64 -9.58
CA ASP A 95 11.77 32.99 -10.72
C ASP A 95 10.82 31.96 -11.37
N PRO A 96 10.88 31.77 -12.69
CA PRO A 96 9.99 30.85 -13.39
C PRO A 96 10.25 29.39 -13.00
N LEU A 97 9.16 28.65 -12.77
CA LEU A 97 9.15 27.21 -12.58
C LEU A 97 8.66 26.50 -13.86
N PRO A 98 9.14 25.28 -14.17
CA PRO A 98 8.85 24.57 -15.41
C PRO A 98 7.47 23.88 -15.36
N LEU A 99 6.39 24.65 -15.19
CA LEU A 99 5.03 24.13 -14.97
C LEU A 99 4.54 23.17 -16.08
N ASP A 100 4.80 23.48 -17.35
CA ASP A 100 4.41 22.59 -18.45
C ASP A 100 5.12 21.24 -18.38
N ALA A 101 6.41 21.24 -18.01
CA ALA A 101 7.18 20.02 -17.86
C ALA A 101 6.74 19.21 -16.63
N LEU A 102 6.43 19.87 -15.51
CA LEU A 102 5.84 19.23 -14.32
C LEU A 102 4.49 18.61 -14.64
N ARG A 103 3.64 19.31 -15.41
CA ARG A 103 2.33 18.80 -15.85
C ARG A 103 2.46 17.59 -16.76
N ASN A 104 3.43 17.59 -17.68
CA ASN A 104 3.72 16.44 -18.53
C ASN A 104 4.24 15.25 -17.71
N PHE A 105 5.13 15.50 -16.76
CA PHE A 105 5.63 14.48 -15.83
C PHE A 105 4.50 13.86 -15.00
N LEU A 106 3.58 14.67 -14.49
CA LEU A 106 2.42 14.20 -13.73
C LEU A 106 1.47 13.33 -14.58
N LYS A 107 1.32 13.62 -15.87
CA LYS A 107 0.47 12.85 -16.79
C LYS A 107 1.10 11.55 -17.27
N ASP A 108 2.42 11.44 -17.21
CA ASP A 108 3.14 10.24 -17.60
C ASP A 108 2.94 9.15 -16.54
N ARG A 109 2.08 8.17 -16.85
CA ARG A 109 1.71 7.08 -15.94
C ARG A 109 2.83 6.06 -15.72
N ASP A 110 3.90 6.11 -16.52
CA ASP A 110 5.08 5.25 -16.38
C ASP A 110 6.07 5.81 -15.34
N GLN A 111 5.92 7.08 -14.94
CA GLN A 111 6.70 7.65 -13.84
C GLN A 111 6.26 7.10 -12.49
N SER A 112 7.20 7.12 -11.54
CA SER A 112 6.98 6.70 -10.15
C SER A 112 5.70 7.30 -9.56
N PRO A 113 4.80 6.48 -8.97
CA PRO A 113 3.65 6.96 -8.23
C PRO A 113 3.99 8.02 -7.17
N ALA A 114 5.12 7.84 -6.47
CA ALA A 114 5.58 8.76 -5.42
C ALA A 114 6.10 10.08 -6.01
N ALA A 115 6.84 10.04 -7.13
CA ALA A 115 7.31 11.25 -7.80
C ALA A 115 6.14 12.03 -8.40
N ARG A 116 5.16 11.34 -8.99
CA ARG A 116 3.94 11.96 -9.53
C ARG A 116 3.11 12.60 -8.43
N ARG A 117 2.96 11.96 -7.28
CA ARG A 117 2.33 12.57 -6.10
C ARG A 117 3.06 13.85 -5.69
N LEU A 118 4.38 13.79 -5.50
CA LEU A 118 5.16 14.97 -5.12
C LEU A 118 5.00 16.09 -6.15
N THR A 119 5.02 15.76 -7.44
CA THR A 119 4.79 16.73 -8.53
C THR A 119 3.43 17.42 -8.38
N PHE A 120 2.38 16.66 -8.09
CA PHE A 120 1.04 17.21 -7.84
C PHE A 120 1.02 18.14 -6.60
N GLU A 121 1.68 17.77 -5.50
CA GLU A 121 1.80 18.59 -4.29
C GLU A 121 2.55 19.91 -4.55
N LEU A 122 3.65 19.85 -5.30
CA LEU A 122 4.40 21.05 -5.69
C LEU A 122 3.54 21.95 -6.58
N MET A 123 2.84 21.39 -7.57
CA MET A 123 1.94 22.16 -8.43
C MET A 123 0.78 22.81 -7.65
N LEU A 124 0.25 22.16 -6.60
CA LEU A 124 -0.74 22.76 -5.70
C LEU A 124 -0.20 24.00 -4.97
N SER A 125 1.10 24.04 -4.66
CA SER A 125 1.75 25.20 -4.03
C SER A 125 1.98 26.38 -5.00
N ILE A 126 2.01 26.10 -6.31
CA ILE A 126 2.30 27.09 -7.35
C ILE A 126 1.02 27.60 -8.04
N GLU A 127 0.17 26.69 -8.51
CA GLU A 127 -1.06 26.97 -9.27
C GLU A 127 -2.24 26.10 -8.79
N ARG A 128 -2.67 26.32 -7.53
CA ARG A 128 -3.70 25.52 -6.84
C ARG A 128 -4.94 25.21 -7.68
N GLU A 129 -5.65 26.24 -8.15
CA GLU A 129 -6.93 26.02 -8.85
C GLU A 129 -6.78 25.21 -10.14
N ALA A 130 -5.72 25.47 -10.92
CA ALA A 130 -5.47 24.76 -12.16
C ALA A 130 -5.09 23.29 -11.90
N THR A 131 -4.37 23.03 -10.80
CA THR A 131 -3.95 21.69 -10.37
C THR A 131 -5.13 20.90 -9.81
N GLU A 132 -5.99 21.50 -8.98
CA GLU A 132 -7.19 20.84 -8.43
C GLU A 132 -8.18 20.41 -9.53
N ARG A 133 -8.25 21.14 -10.65
CA ARG A 133 -9.05 20.75 -11.83
C ARG A 133 -8.56 19.46 -12.50
N MET A 134 -7.35 18.98 -12.21
CA MET A 134 -6.82 17.73 -12.74
C MET A 134 -7.31 16.50 -11.96
N ILE A 135 -7.75 16.68 -10.70
CA ILE A 135 -8.10 15.58 -9.79
C ILE A 135 -9.06 14.54 -10.42
N PRO A 136 -10.16 14.94 -11.11
CA PRO A 136 -11.07 13.96 -11.71
C PRO A 136 -10.42 13.00 -12.71
N SER A 137 -9.32 13.41 -13.35
CA SER A 137 -8.59 12.57 -14.31
C SER A 137 -7.78 11.44 -13.66
N PHE A 138 -7.63 11.45 -12.33
CA PHE A 138 -6.85 10.44 -11.61
C PHE A 138 -7.68 9.24 -11.12
N ILE A 139 -8.94 9.11 -11.55
CA ILE A 139 -9.85 8.10 -11.00
C ILE A 139 -9.40 6.64 -11.23
N ASP A 140 -8.62 6.38 -12.27
CA ASP A 140 -8.02 5.06 -12.57
C ASP A 140 -6.48 5.07 -12.45
N ASP A 141 -5.92 6.09 -11.80
CA ASP A 141 -4.49 6.34 -11.77
C ASP A 141 -3.70 5.21 -11.08
N PRO A 142 -2.52 4.80 -11.59
CA PRO A 142 -1.69 3.78 -10.92
C PRO A 142 -1.16 4.22 -9.55
N SER A 143 -1.08 5.53 -9.27
CA SER A 143 -0.81 6.06 -7.95
C SER A 143 -2.09 6.07 -7.11
N ASN A 144 -2.12 5.21 -6.09
CA ASN A 144 -3.24 5.16 -5.16
C ASN A 144 -3.49 6.52 -4.47
N GLU A 145 -2.45 7.32 -4.22
CA GLU A 145 -2.62 8.63 -3.57
C GLU A 145 -3.30 9.65 -4.49
N LEU A 146 -2.97 9.68 -5.79
CA LEU A 146 -3.67 10.53 -6.75
C LEU A 146 -5.11 10.02 -6.97
N ARG A 147 -5.27 8.70 -7.03
CA ARG A 147 -6.59 8.08 -7.15
C ARG A 147 -7.49 8.39 -5.97
N ARG A 148 -6.94 8.37 -4.75
CA ARG A 148 -7.64 8.69 -3.52
C ARG A 148 -8.28 10.08 -3.56
N ASP A 149 -7.57 11.07 -4.09
CA ASP A 149 -8.12 12.43 -4.24
C ASP A 149 -9.32 12.45 -5.19
N ALA A 150 -9.24 11.73 -6.31
CA ALA A 150 -10.35 11.61 -7.27
C ALA A 150 -11.56 10.93 -6.64
N VAL A 151 -11.35 9.79 -5.97
CA VAL A 151 -12.39 9.04 -5.26
C VAL A 151 -13.03 9.91 -4.17
N THR A 152 -12.24 10.71 -3.44
CA THR A 152 -12.74 11.63 -2.41
C THR A 152 -13.73 12.65 -2.99
N GLN A 153 -13.45 13.21 -4.17
CA GLN A 153 -14.38 14.13 -4.82
C GLN A 153 -15.69 13.46 -5.22
N ILE A 154 -15.64 12.21 -5.70
CA ILE A 154 -16.83 11.44 -6.09
C ILE A 154 -17.66 11.04 -4.85
N ILE A 155 -17.02 10.63 -3.76
CA ILE A 155 -17.70 10.38 -2.47
C ILE A 155 -18.43 11.65 -2.00
N ALA A 156 -17.75 12.80 -2.04
CA ALA A 156 -18.35 14.08 -1.67
C ALA A 156 -19.50 14.49 -2.61
N GLN A 157 -19.41 14.15 -3.90
CA GLN A 157 -20.51 14.31 -4.85
C GLN A 157 -21.71 13.43 -4.48
N GLY A 158 -21.50 12.13 -4.26
CA GLY A 158 -22.55 11.20 -3.84
C GLY A 158 -23.26 11.67 -2.57
N LYS A 159 -22.48 12.12 -1.57
CA LYS A 159 -23.02 12.68 -0.32
C LYS A 159 -23.91 13.91 -0.53
N ARG A 160 -23.54 14.82 -1.44
CA ARG A 160 -24.38 15.98 -1.80
C ARG A 160 -25.66 15.57 -2.52
N GLN A 161 -25.59 14.53 -3.35
CA GLN A 161 -26.73 14.02 -4.11
C GLN A 161 -27.74 13.27 -3.25
N MET A 162 -27.34 12.71 -2.09
CA MET A 162 -28.24 12.00 -1.17
C MET A 162 -29.50 12.79 -0.80
N ALA A 163 -29.40 14.12 -0.67
CA ALA A 163 -30.53 14.97 -0.31
C ALA A 163 -31.49 15.26 -1.48
N GLY A 164 -31.06 15.06 -2.73
CA GLY A 164 -31.82 15.40 -3.93
C GLY A 164 -32.26 14.20 -4.75
N SER A 165 -31.34 13.29 -5.08
CA SER A 165 -31.61 12.08 -5.86
C SER A 165 -30.74 10.93 -5.35
N MET A 166 -31.40 9.94 -4.74
CA MET A 166 -30.76 8.71 -4.27
C MET A 166 -30.18 7.90 -5.43
N GLU A 167 -30.83 7.90 -6.59
CA GLU A 167 -30.32 7.23 -7.80
C GLU A 167 -29.00 7.85 -8.27
N ALA A 168 -28.92 9.19 -8.34
CA ALA A 168 -27.69 9.87 -8.70
C ALA A 168 -26.58 9.65 -7.67
N ALA A 169 -26.92 9.64 -6.37
CA ALA A 169 -25.99 9.32 -5.30
C ALA A 169 -25.44 7.89 -5.44
N ALA A 170 -26.31 6.90 -5.69
CA ALA A 170 -25.93 5.52 -5.92
C ALA A 170 -24.99 5.36 -7.11
N GLN A 171 -25.22 6.09 -8.21
CA GLN A 171 -24.31 6.09 -9.36
C GLN A 171 -22.92 6.62 -8.99
N SER A 172 -22.84 7.75 -8.28
CA SER A 172 -21.56 8.30 -7.82
C SER A 172 -20.84 7.33 -6.88
N TYR A 173 -21.55 6.73 -5.92
CA TYR A 173 -20.93 5.76 -5.00
C TYR A 173 -20.48 4.48 -5.69
N ARG A 174 -21.18 3.99 -6.73
CA ARG A 174 -20.70 2.88 -7.57
C ARG A 174 -19.41 3.24 -8.30
N GLN A 175 -19.37 4.42 -8.92
CA GLN A 175 -18.16 4.91 -9.58
C GLN A 175 -16.98 5.04 -8.59
N ALA A 176 -17.24 5.57 -7.40
CA ALA A 176 -16.24 5.64 -6.33
C ALA A 176 -15.77 4.25 -5.91
N LEU A 177 -16.69 3.29 -5.74
CA LEU A 177 -16.37 1.91 -5.34
C LEU A 177 -15.45 1.24 -6.36
N ASP A 178 -15.77 1.32 -7.65
CA ASP A 178 -14.96 0.67 -8.72
C ASP A 178 -13.50 1.16 -8.72
N ALA A 179 -13.30 2.45 -8.43
CA ALA A 179 -12.00 3.09 -8.37
C ALA A 179 -11.27 2.91 -7.04
N ALA A 180 -11.99 2.89 -5.91
CA ALA A 180 -11.41 2.92 -4.57
C ALA A 180 -10.43 1.75 -4.32
N ARG A 181 -9.34 2.05 -3.62
CA ARG A 181 -8.33 1.05 -3.19
C ARG A 181 -8.03 1.13 -1.70
N ASP A 182 -8.37 2.25 -1.06
CA ASP A 182 -8.18 2.43 0.37
C ASP A 182 -9.36 1.88 1.17
N VAL A 183 -9.03 1.18 2.26
CA VAL A 183 -10.00 0.50 3.12
C VAL A 183 -11.01 1.47 3.71
N ASP A 184 -10.58 2.64 4.14
CA ASP A 184 -11.44 3.63 4.78
C ASP A 184 -12.45 4.25 3.80
N GLN A 185 -12.03 4.54 2.56
CA GLN A 185 -12.94 5.02 1.51
C GLN A 185 -13.97 3.95 1.14
N ILE A 186 -13.54 2.69 1.00
CA ILE A 186 -14.46 1.58 0.72
C ILE A 186 -15.45 1.38 1.88
N GLN A 187 -15.01 1.54 3.13
CA GLN A 187 -15.88 1.50 4.31
C GLN A 187 -16.90 2.63 4.33
N GLU A 188 -16.49 3.85 3.98
CA GLU A 188 -17.41 5.00 3.85
C GLU A 188 -18.45 4.76 2.76
N ILE A 189 -18.03 4.28 1.58
CA ILE A 189 -18.92 3.93 0.49
C ILE A 189 -19.89 2.81 0.90
N ALA A 190 -19.39 1.77 1.58
CA ALA A 190 -20.21 0.66 2.04
C ALA A 190 -21.29 1.09 3.04
N LYS A 191 -20.94 2.04 3.91
CA LYS A 191 -21.91 2.65 4.82
C LYS A 191 -23.00 3.40 4.03
N ALA A 192 -22.62 4.18 3.02
CA ALA A 192 -23.59 4.91 2.19
C ALA A 192 -24.51 3.96 1.40
N PHE A 193 -23.98 2.86 0.84
CA PHE A 193 -24.80 1.84 0.20
C PHE A 193 -25.83 1.24 1.16
N LYS A 194 -25.42 0.89 2.38
CA LYS A 194 -26.34 0.40 3.41
C LYS A 194 -27.43 1.42 3.77
N GLU A 195 -27.12 2.71 3.83
CA GLU A 195 -28.11 3.77 4.06
C GLU A 195 -29.14 3.88 2.92
N MET A 196 -28.80 3.41 1.72
CA MET A 196 -29.68 3.34 0.55
C MET A 196 -30.32 1.97 0.34
N ASP A 197 -30.17 1.04 1.30
CA ASP A 197 -30.64 -0.35 1.18
C ASP A 197 -30.05 -1.09 -0.05
N LEU A 198 -28.81 -0.74 -0.40
CA LEU A 198 -28.05 -1.37 -1.48
C LEU A 198 -26.99 -2.31 -0.90
N GLU A 199 -26.84 -3.48 -1.52
CA GLU A 199 -25.83 -4.46 -1.12
C GLU A 199 -24.50 -4.28 -1.87
N ILE A 200 -23.40 -4.59 -1.19
CA ILE A 200 -22.06 -4.72 -1.79
C ILE A 200 -21.46 -6.04 -1.34
N ASP A 201 -20.96 -6.83 -2.29
CA ASP A 201 -20.08 -7.95 -2.00
C ASP A 201 -18.66 -7.46 -1.67
N LEU A 202 -18.47 -7.02 -0.41
CA LEU A 202 -17.18 -6.56 0.08
C LEU A 202 -16.09 -7.64 0.02
N PRO A 203 -16.34 -8.92 0.37
CA PRO A 203 -15.34 -9.98 0.19
C PRO A 203 -14.87 -10.13 -1.26
N ARG A 204 -15.75 -9.93 -2.25
CA ARG A 204 -15.38 -9.89 -3.67
C ARG A 204 -14.64 -8.62 -4.04
N HIS A 205 -15.12 -7.46 -3.63
CA HIS A 205 -14.49 -6.20 -3.95
C HIS A 205 -13.03 -6.13 -3.45
N PHE A 206 -12.77 -6.62 -2.23
CA PHE A 206 -11.42 -6.69 -1.66
C PHE A 206 -10.58 -7.90 -2.11
N GLY A 207 -11.22 -8.93 -2.69
CA GLY A 207 -10.54 -10.18 -3.05
C GLY A 207 -10.24 -11.11 -1.87
N PHE A 208 -10.98 -10.99 -0.76
CA PHE A 208 -10.84 -11.88 0.41
C PHE A 208 -11.18 -13.32 0.07
N LEU A 209 -10.38 -14.26 0.59
CA LEU A 209 -10.61 -15.70 0.49
C LEU A 209 -11.48 -16.16 1.67
N THR A 210 -12.68 -16.66 1.36
CA THR A 210 -13.72 -16.90 2.36
C THR A 210 -13.97 -18.37 2.68
N ASP A 211 -13.47 -19.29 1.85
CA ASP A 211 -13.75 -20.72 1.93
C ASP A 211 -12.45 -21.48 2.11
N TRP A 212 -12.34 -22.30 3.14
CA TRP A 212 -11.09 -22.94 3.53
C TRP A 212 -11.30 -24.42 3.83
N LYS A 213 -10.25 -25.20 3.62
CA LYS A 213 -10.08 -26.48 4.33
C LYS A 213 -9.15 -26.21 5.50
N VAL A 214 -9.53 -26.62 6.70
CA VAL A 214 -8.72 -26.44 7.90
C VAL A 214 -8.41 -27.76 8.58
N VAL A 215 -7.22 -27.89 9.17
CA VAL A 215 -6.81 -29.06 9.95
C VAL A 215 -6.02 -28.63 11.19
N GLY A 216 -6.27 -29.31 12.30
CA GLY A 216 -5.75 -28.99 13.63
C GLY A 216 -6.76 -29.40 14.72
N PRO A 217 -6.51 -29.05 15.98
CA PRO A 217 -5.31 -28.38 16.46
C PRO A 217 -4.13 -29.35 16.63
N PHE A 218 -2.97 -28.98 16.08
CA PHE A 218 -1.67 -29.52 16.47
C PHE A 218 -1.15 -28.79 17.71
N HIS A 219 -0.07 -29.26 18.31
CA HIS A 219 0.52 -28.60 19.46
C HIS A 219 1.24 -27.28 19.06
N ASN A 220 1.32 -26.36 20.02
CA ASN A 220 2.18 -25.19 19.98
C ASN A 220 2.75 -24.93 21.40
N LEU A 221 3.12 -26.01 22.09
CA LEU A 221 3.67 -25.95 23.46
C LEU A 221 4.91 -25.05 23.46
N GLU A 222 4.95 -24.07 24.37
CA GLU A 222 6.05 -23.11 24.44
C GLU A 222 6.35 -22.40 23.09
N ARG A 223 5.32 -22.27 22.22
CA ARG A 223 5.39 -21.70 20.87
C ARG A 223 6.25 -22.49 19.87
N ALA A 224 6.65 -23.72 20.21
CA ALA A 224 7.44 -24.58 19.35
C ALA A 224 6.75 -24.92 18.02
N GLY A 225 5.42 -24.96 18.04
CA GLY A 225 4.59 -25.26 16.88
C GLY A 225 4.81 -24.29 15.71
N PHE A 226 5.27 -23.05 15.94
CA PHE A 226 5.65 -22.16 14.85
C PHE A 226 6.81 -22.72 14.02
N ALA A 227 7.89 -23.11 14.68
CA ALA A 227 9.12 -23.59 14.05
C ALA A 227 9.00 -25.05 13.57
N GLU A 228 8.33 -25.89 14.36
CA GLU A 228 8.13 -27.31 14.06
C GLU A 228 7.41 -27.52 12.73
N LYS A 229 7.87 -28.50 11.95
CA LYS A 229 7.26 -28.85 10.68
C LYS A 229 6.23 -29.95 10.88
N PHE A 230 4.96 -29.66 10.59
CA PHE A 230 3.90 -30.66 10.57
C PHE A 230 3.64 -31.16 9.14
N ALA A 231 3.06 -32.36 9.02
CA ALA A 231 2.84 -33.03 7.73
C ALA A 231 2.14 -32.20 6.63
N PRO A 232 1.17 -31.30 6.91
CA PRO A 232 0.59 -30.42 5.89
C PRO A 232 1.61 -29.54 5.15
N GLU A 233 2.80 -29.29 5.72
CA GLU A 233 3.87 -28.51 5.07
C GLU A 233 4.63 -29.31 4.00
N ASP A 234 4.57 -30.65 4.01
CA ASP A 234 5.24 -31.52 3.02
C ASP A 234 4.36 -31.84 1.81
N GLY A 235 3.05 -31.71 1.97
CA GLY A 235 2.08 -31.99 0.91
C GLY A 235 0.65 -31.96 1.43
N ILE A 236 -0.26 -31.53 0.57
CA ILE A 236 -1.69 -31.45 0.91
C ILE A 236 -2.39 -32.74 0.47
N ASP A 237 -2.74 -33.57 1.44
CA ASP A 237 -3.70 -34.67 1.25
C ASP A 237 -4.96 -34.39 2.10
N LEU A 238 -6.02 -33.96 1.44
CA LEU A 238 -7.29 -33.60 2.08
C LEU A 238 -8.02 -34.81 2.69
N LYS A 239 -7.57 -36.04 2.44
CA LYS A 239 -8.14 -37.27 3.01
C LYS A 239 -7.32 -37.84 4.17
N ALA A 240 -6.14 -37.29 4.41
CA ALA A 240 -5.25 -37.77 5.46
C ALA A 240 -5.80 -37.52 6.87
N THR A 241 -5.32 -38.35 7.79
CA THR A 241 -5.49 -38.20 9.24
C THR A 241 -4.13 -37.94 9.84
N TYR A 242 -4.04 -37.01 10.79
CA TYR A 242 -2.79 -36.65 11.45
C TYR A 242 -2.93 -36.77 12.97
N GLU A 243 -1.81 -36.99 13.66
CA GLU A 243 -1.75 -36.85 15.10
C GLU A 243 -1.89 -35.36 15.48
N GLY A 244 -2.97 -35.02 16.18
CA GLY A 244 -3.19 -33.68 16.73
C GLY A 244 -2.74 -33.58 18.19
N LYS A 245 -3.03 -32.44 18.83
CA LYS A 245 -2.59 -32.16 20.21
C LYS A 245 -3.14 -33.16 21.24
N GLU A 246 -4.41 -33.53 21.12
CA GLU A 246 -5.10 -34.42 22.07
C GLU A 246 -5.71 -35.65 21.41
N ALA A 247 -5.96 -35.59 20.10
CA ALA A 247 -6.58 -36.64 19.31
C ALA A 247 -6.17 -36.50 17.84
N GLU A 248 -6.49 -37.50 17.04
CA GLU A 248 -6.34 -37.43 15.59
C GLU A 248 -7.17 -36.29 14.98
N VAL A 249 -6.60 -35.61 13.99
CA VAL A 249 -7.22 -34.48 13.30
C VAL A 249 -7.29 -34.73 11.80
N LYS A 250 -8.35 -34.22 11.16
CA LYS A 250 -8.61 -34.34 9.72
C LYS A 250 -8.98 -32.99 9.13
N TRP A 251 -8.82 -32.86 7.82
CA TRP A 251 -9.29 -31.68 7.11
C TRP A 251 -10.81 -31.56 7.17
N GLN A 252 -11.30 -30.36 7.47
CA GLN A 252 -12.72 -30.02 7.44
C GLN A 252 -12.95 -28.69 6.73
N SER A 253 -14.17 -28.47 6.22
CA SER A 253 -14.51 -27.18 5.61
C SER A 253 -14.73 -26.11 6.68
N LEU A 254 -14.21 -24.91 6.44
CA LEU A 254 -14.51 -23.72 7.22
C LEU A 254 -14.74 -22.56 6.25
N SER A 255 -15.87 -21.88 6.35
CA SER A 255 -16.13 -20.66 5.59
C SER A 255 -16.57 -19.52 6.49
N THR A 256 -16.47 -18.30 5.98
CA THR A 256 -16.89 -17.08 6.68
C THR A 256 -17.84 -16.25 5.84
N MET A 257 -18.81 -15.63 6.51
CA MET A 257 -19.72 -14.61 5.97
C MET A 257 -19.34 -13.21 6.44
N ASP A 258 -18.20 -13.06 7.12
CA ASP A 258 -17.72 -11.76 7.56
C ASP A 258 -17.39 -10.88 6.34
N PRO A 259 -17.89 -9.62 6.29
CA PRO A 259 -17.74 -8.76 5.11
C PRO A 259 -16.29 -8.39 4.80
N TYR A 260 -15.37 -8.57 5.76
CA TYR A 260 -13.93 -8.33 5.59
C TYR A 260 -13.12 -9.63 5.57
N GLY A 261 -13.79 -10.76 5.28
CA GLY A 261 -13.13 -12.04 5.06
C GLY A 261 -12.47 -12.63 6.30
N LYS A 262 -12.90 -12.23 7.49
CA LYS A 262 -12.33 -12.74 8.74
C LYS A 262 -12.75 -14.18 8.99
N VAL A 263 -11.77 -15.06 9.09
CA VAL A 263 -11.89 -16.47 9.43
C VAL A 263 -11.55 -16.66 10.90
N ASP A 264 -12.43 -17.31 11.66
CA ASP A 264 -12.24 -17.59 13.09
C ASP A 264 -12.03 -19.09 13.31
N LEU A 265 -10.81 -19.47 13.69
CA LEU A 265 -10.42 -20.85 13.95
C LEU A 265 -10.94 -21.36 15.30
N ASN A 266 -11.42 -20.49 16.18
CA ASN A 266 -12.08 -20.92 17.40
C ASN A 266 -13.44 -21.58 17.13
N LYS A 267 -14.06 -21.33 15.96
CA LYS A 267 -15.34 -21.95 15.60
C LYS A 267 -15.25 -23.49 15.53
N PRO A 268 -14.33 -24.08 14.73
CA PRO A 268 -14.19 -25.53 14.68
C PRO A 268 -13.39 -26.14 15.85
N TYR A 269 -12.49 -25.38 16.48
CA TYR A 269 -11.53 -25.94 17.45
C TYR A 269 -11.74 -25.51 18.90
N GLY A 270 -12.62 -24.55 19.15
CA GLY A 270 -12.75 -23.92 20.46
C GLY A 270 -11.60 -22.96 20.77
N LYS A 271 -11.71 -22.30 21.93
CA LYS A 271 -10.78 -21.26 22.40
C LYS A 271 -9.53 -21.83 23.07
N LEU A 272 -8.88 -22.76 22.38
CA LEU A 272 -7.72 -23.49 22.90
C LEU A 272 -6.45 -22.64 22.91
N LYS A 273 -5.49 -23.03 23.74
CA LYS A 273 -4.18 -22.38 23.90
C LYS A 273 -3.08 -23.35 23.53
N GLU A 274 -1.94 -22.80 23.12
CA GLU A 274 -0.79 -23.59 22.67
C GLU A 274 -1.19 -24.60 21.60
N VAL A 275 -1.86 -24.08 20.57
CA VAL A 275 -2.36 -24.86 19.43
C VAL A 275 -1.89 -24.26 18.11
N THR A 276 -1.72 -25.12 17.11
CA THR A 276 -1.43 -24.76 15.73
C THR A 276 -2.54 -25.33 14.83
N ALA A 277 -2.94 -24.61 13.80
CA ALA A 277 -3.79 -25.13 12.74
C ALA A 277 -3.29 -24.67 11.38
N TYR A 278 -3.71 -25.39 10.35
CA TYR A 278 -3.47 -25.05 8.97
C TYR A 278 -4.79 -24.71 8.28
N ALA A 279 -4.75 -23.72 7.40
CA ALA A 279 -5.84 -23.36 6.49
C ALA A 279 -5.33 -23.45 5.05
N TYR A 280 -6.03 -24.20 4.22
CA TYR A 280 -5.72 -24.46 2.82
C TYR A 280 -6.81 -23.88 1.91
N HIS A 281 -6.39 -23.25 0.82
CA HIS A 281 -7.26 -22.76 -0.25
C HIS A 281 -6.64 -23.06 -1.62
N GLN A 282 -7.47 -23.44 -2.60
CA GLN A 282 -7.08 -23.52 -4.00
C GLN A 282 -7.58 -22.29 -4.76
N PHE A 283 -6.65 -21.54 -5.35
CA PHE A 283 -6.90 -20.32 -6.10
C PHE A 283 -6.60 -20.55 -7.58
N ASP A 284 -7.62 -20.55 -8.43
CA ASP A 284 -7.42 -20.70 -9.87
C ASP A 284 -7.23 -19.34 -10.54
N SER A 285 -6.04 -19.06 -11.08
CA SER A 285 -5.76 -17.81 -11.81
C SER A 285 -6.02 -17.99 -13.30
N GLY A 286 -6.72 -17.02 -13.92
CA GLY A 286 -6.97 -17.05 -15.37
C GLY A 286 -5.71 -16.90 -16.23
N MET A 287 -4.62 -16.36 -15.67
CA MET A 287 -3.33 -16.16 -16.33
C MET A 287 -2.17 -16.18 -15.33
N ALA A 288 -0.96 -16.40 -15.84
CA ALA A 288 0.24 -16.19 -15.04
C ALA A 288 0.45 -14.67 -14.86
N ARG A 289 0.66 -14.22 -13.62
CA ARG A 289 0.80 -12.79 -13.31
C ARG A 289 1.41 -12.57 -11.93
N GLU A 290 2.02 -11.40 -11.75
CA GLU A 290 2.34 -10.86 -10.44
C GLU A 290 1.05 -10.57 -9.64
N ALA A 291 1.13 -10.81 -8.34
CA ALA A 291 0.06 -10.57 -7.38
C ALA A 291 0.64 -10.31 -5.99
N GLU A 292 -0.23 -10.00 -5.04
CA GLU A 292 0.08 -9.92 -3.63
C GLU A 292 -0.88 -10.79 -2.82
N LEU A 293 -0.32 -11.50 -1.84
CA LEU A 293 -1.08 -12.00 -0.71
C LEU A 293 -1.05 -10.92 0.38
N ARG A 294 -2.23 -10.48 0.81
CA ARG A 294 -2.34 -9.52 1.92
C ARG A 294 -3.05 -10.12 3.11
N LEU A 295 -2.34 -10.20 4.23
CA LEU A 295 -2.77 -10.87 5.46
C LEU A 295 -3.02 -9.85 6.58
N GLY A 296 -4.11 -10.04 7.31
CA GLY A 296 -4.26 -9.54 8.67
C GLY A 296 -4.43 -10.72 9.63
N CYS A 297 -3.59 -10.83 10.65
CA CYS A 297 -3.68 -11.90 11.66
C CYS A 297 -3.18 -11.39 13.02
N LYS A 298 -3.80 -11.87 14.11
CA LYS A 298 -3.42 -11.51 15.48
C LYS A 298 -2.32 -12.39 16.04
N ASN A 299 -2.16 -13.61 15.54
CA ASN A 299 -1.29 -14.62 16.10
C ASN A 299 -0.21 -15.03 15.09
N ALA A 300 0.75 -15.86 15.52
CA ALA A 300 1.89 -16.21 14.68
C ALA A 300 1.45 -17.01 13.44
N TRP A 301 2.13 -16.78 12.32
CA TRP A 301 1.71 -17.32 11.03
C TRP A 301 2.86 -17.60 10.07
N LYS A 302 2.64 -18.55 9.15
CA LYS A 302 3.47 -18.80 7.97
C LYS A 302 2.57 -19.04 6.76
N ILE A 303 3.01 -18.62 5.57
CA ILE A 303 2.26 -18.80 4.32
C ILE A 303 3.14 -19.48 3.28
N TRP A 304 2.55 -20.44 2.57
CA TRP A 304 3.14 -21.09 1.40
C TRP A 304 2.25 -20.88 0.17
N LEU A 305 2.89 -20.74 -0.98
CA LEU A 305 2.27 -20.75 -2.30
C LEU A 305 2.90 -21.89 -3.10
N ASN A 306 2.06 -22.78 -3.65
CA ASN A 306 2.50 -23.93 -4.46
C ASN A 306 3.61 -24.75 -3.77
N GLY A 307 3.46 -24.97 -2.45
CA GLY A 307 4.43 -25.71 -1.62
C GLY A 307 5.70 -24.95 -1.24
N LYS A 308 5.91 -23.72 -1.75
CA LYS A 308 7.07 -22.89 -1.43
C LYS A 308 6.72 -21.88 -0.33
N LEU A 309 7.56 -21.81 0.70
CA LEU A 309 7.39 -20.82 1.78
C LEU A 309 7.52 -19.42 1.19
N VAL A 310 6.52 -18.57 1.43
CA VAL A 310 6.52 -17.16 1.04
C VAL A 310 7.13 -16.35 2.17
N PHE A 311 6.53 -16.41 3.36
CA PHE A 311 6.99 -15.66 4.52
C PHE A 311 6.32 -16.16 5.81
N GLY A 312 6.80 -15.71 6.97
CA GLY A 312 6.14 -15.95 8.25
C GLY A 312 6.66 -15.05 9.36
N ARG A 313 5.86 -14.88 10.41
CA ARG A 313 6.21 -14.09 11.60
C ARG A 313 5.74 -14.79 12.87
N ASP A 314 6.67 -14.91 13.81
CA ASP A 314 6.42 -15.44 15.14
C ASP A 314 5.97 -14.33 16.11
N GLU A 315 4.82 -13.73 15.80
CA GLU A 315 4.27 -12.60 16.55
C GLU A 315 2.86 -12.92 17.05
N TYR A 316 2.60 -12.70 18.35
CA TYR A 316 1.31 -13.00 18.98
C TYR A 316 0.65 -11.76 19.58
N HIS A 317 -0.68 -11.76 19.51
CA HIS A 317 -1.59 -10.75 20.06
C HIS A 317 -1.25 -9.31 19.65
N ARG A 318 -0.78 -9.15 18.41
CA ARG A 318 -0.68 -7.85 17.77
C ARG A 318 -2.07 -7.42 17.31
N GLY A 319 -2.29 -6.11 17.24
CA GLY A 319 -3.47 -5.58 16.54
C GLY A 319 -3.54 -6.15 15.12
N GLN A 320 -4.76 -6.45 14.65
CA GLN A 320 -5.01 -6.92 13.29
C GLN A 320 -5.54 -5.75 12.47
N ARG A 321 -4.83 -5.40 11.40
CA ARG A 321 -5.29 -4.46 10.38
C ARG A 321 -5.47 -5.18 9.06
N ILE A 322 -6.41 -4.73 8.24
CA ILE A 322 -6.50 -5.16 6.85
C ILE A 322 -5.16 -4.83 6.18
N ASP A 323 -4.63 -5.76 5.38
CA ASP A 323 -3.38 -5.61 4.64
C ASP A 323 -2.14 -5.30 5.52
N GLN A 324 -2.13 -5.76 6.78
CA GLN A 324 -1.01 -5.56 7.70
C GLN A 324 0.30 -6.12 7.16
N TYR A 325 0.24 -7.26 6.48
CA TYR A 325 1.37 -7.87 5.80
C TYR A 325 1.05 -8.02 4.31
N LYS A 326 1.93 -7.50 3.46
CA LYS A 326 1.82 -7.60 2.00
C LYS A 326 3.00 -8.42 1.49
N MET A 327 2.72 -9.48 0.75
CA MET A 327 3.71 -10.41 0.26
C MET A 327 3.58 -10.49 -1.26
N PRO A 328 4.57 -10.00 -2.03
CA PRO A 328 4.58 -10.17 -3.48
C PRO A 328 4.73 -11.66 -3.81
N ILE A 329 3.94 -12.11 -4.78
CA ILE A 329 3.91 -13.49 -5.26
C ILE A 329 3.74 -13.52 -6.78
N GLU A 330 4.07 -14.65 -7.39
CA GLU A 330 3.76 -14.95 -8.79
C GLU A 330 2.73 -16.07 -8.85
N LEU A 331 1.58 -15.78 -9.46
CA LEU A 331 0.57 -16.78 -9.73
C LEU A 331 0.87 -17.48 -11.05
N LEU A 332 0.71 -18.81 -11.08
CA LEU A 332 0.67 -19.58 -12.32
C LEU A 332 -0.72 -19.48 -12.96
N LYS A 333 -0.80 -19.62 -14.29
CA LYS A 333 -2.09 -19.87 -14.94
C LYS A 333 -2.67 -21.20 -14.47
N GLY A 334 -3.95 -21.21 -14.09
CA GLY A 334 -4.63 -22.37 -13.55
C GLY A 334 -4.51 -22.45 -12.01
N PRO A 335 -4.53 -23.66 -11.43
CA PRO A 335 -4.61 -23.83 -9.99
C PRO A 335 -3.32 -23.42 -9.27
N ASN A 336 -3.47 -22.66 -8.19
CA ASN A 336 -2.43 -22.35 -7.23
C ASN A 336 -2.91 -22.76 -5.83
N THR A 337 -2.03 -23.37 -5.03
CA THR A 337 -2.35 -23.78 -3.66
C THR A 337 -1.80 -22.79 -2.65
N ILE A 338 -2.65 -22.31 -1.75
CA ILE A 338 -2.27 -21.43 -0.65
C ILE A 338 -2.45 -22.22 0.65
N LEU A 339 -1.39 -22.31 1.45
CA LEU A 339 -1.41 -22.89 2.79
C LEU A 339 -1.02 -21.83 3.80
N VAL A 340 -1.79 -21.70 4.88
CA VAL A 340 -1.52 -20.78 5.99
C VAL A 340 -1.42 -21.60 7.26
N LYS A 341 -0.30 -21.49 7.96
CA LYS A 341 -0.14 -22.00 9.33
C LYS A 341 -0.45 -20.89 10.30
N LEU A 342 -1.24 -21.18 11.33
CA LEU A 342 -1.73 -20.22 12.32
C LEU A 342 -1.52 -20.81 13.71
N CYS A 343 -0.77 -20.12 14.56
CA CYS A 343 -0.43 -20.62 15.90
C CYS A 343 -1.06 -19.72 16.97
N GLN A 344 -1.59 -20.30 18.03
CA GLN A 344 -2.07 -19.63 19.23
C GLN A 344 -1.15 -19.98 20.41
N ASN A 345 -0.84 -19.02 21.26
CA ASN A 345 0.11 -19.20 22.36
C ASN A 345 -0.57 -19.54 23.69
N GLU A 346 0.21 -19.52 24.77
CA GLU A 346 -0.15 -19.90 26.13
C GLU A 346 -0.90 -18.81 26.93
N GLN A 347 -0.94 -17.58 26.45
CA GLN A 347 -1.49 -16.46 27.21
C GLN A 347 -2.99 -16.62 27.47
N LYS A 348 -3.45 -16.25 28.67
CA LYS A 348 -4.82 -16.52 29.16
C LYS A 348 -5.66 -15.26 29.42
N GLN A 349 -5.14 -14.07 29.18
CA GLN A 349 -5.89 -12.84 29.36
C GLN A 349 -7.06 -12.76 28.35
N ASP A 350 -8.18 -12.16 28.71
CA ASP A 350 -9.40 -12.17 27.90
C ASP A 350 -9.22 -11.62 26.47
N TRP A 351 -8.29 -10.68 26.28
CA TRP A 351 -7.96 -10.10 24.97
C TRP A 351 -7.12 -11.02 24.07
N THR A 352 -6.64 -12.15 24.57
CA THR A 352 -5.75 -13.10 23.86
C THR A 352 -6.52 -14.27 23.22
N VAL A 353 -7.84 -14.27 23.34
CA VAL A 353 -8.71 -15.40 22.94
C VAL A 353 -8.87 -15.51 21.42
N GLN A 354 -8.73 -14.39 20.71
CA GLN A 354 -8.94 -14.36 19.26
C GLN A 354 -7.89 -15.18 18.53
N TRP A 355 -8.37 -16.06 17.64
CA TRP A 355 -7.57 -16.87 16.75
C TRP A 355 -8.14 -16.73 15.34
N GLU A 356 -7.85 -15.57 14.77
CA GLU A 356 -8.52 -15.07 13.57
C GLU A 356 -7.49 -14.62 12.54
N PHE A 357 -7.84 -14.79 11.27
CA PHE A 357 -7.07 -14.25 10.16
C PHE A 357 -7.99 -13.83 9.02
N GLN A 358 -7.46 -13.01 8.12
CA GLN A 358 -8.08 -12.70 6.83
C GLN A 358 -6.97 -12.64 5.79
N LEU A 359 -7.21 -13.26 4.63
CA LEU A 359 -6.27 -13.26 3.52
C LEU A 359 -6.99 -12.86 2.24
N ARG A 360 -6.38 -12.01 1.44
CA ARG A 360 -6.87 -11.63 0.11
C ARG A 360 -5.78 -11.73 -0.95
N VAL A 361 -6.21 -11.82 -2.20
CA VAL A 361 -5.35 -11.79 -3.39
C VAL A 361 -5.68 -10.55 -4.21
N CYS A 362 -4.67 -9.71 -4.47
CA CYS A 362 -4.82 -8.47 -5.21
C CYS A 362 -3.56 -8.13 -6.02
N ASP A 363 -3.63 -7.13 -6.89
CA ASP A 363 -2.44 -6.54 -7.50
C ASP A 363 -1.73 -5.55 -6.54
N ALA A 364 -0.63 -4.94 -7.00
CA ALA A 364 0.14 -3.97 -6.22
C ALA A 364 -0.68 -2.72 -5.82
N THR A 365 -1.65 -2.31 -6.63
CA THR A 365 -2.58 -1.20 -6.27
C THR A 365 -3.58 -1.63 -5.19
N GLY A 366 -3.75 -2.93 -4.97
CA GLY A 366 -4.75 -3.50 -4.09
C GLY A 366 -6.07 -3.82 -4.79
N ALA A 367 -6.13 -3.77 -6.13
CA ALA A 367 -7.31 -4.24 -6.86
C ALA A 367 -7.44 -5.76 -6.72
N ALA A 368 -8.63 -6.26 -6.42
CA ALA A 368 -8.84 -7.70 -6.27
C ALA A 368 -8.47 -8.48 -7.54
N ILE A 369 -7.72 -9.57 -7.35
CA ILE A 369 -7.54 -10.60 -8.37
C ILE A 369 -8.46 -11.74 -7.96
N LEU A 370 -9.51 -11.95 -8.75
CA LEU A 370 -10.52 -12.97 -8.45
C LEU A 370 -10.15 -14.31 -9.08
N ALA A 371 -10.28 -15.38 -8.30
CA ALA A 371 -10.07 -16.73 -8.80
C ALA A 371 -11.18 -17.12 -9.79
N THR A 372 -10.83 -17.84 -10.86
CA THR A 372 -11.81 -18.33 -11.84
C THR A 372 -12.69 -19.44 -11.29
N ASN A 373 -12.25 -20.12 -10.23
CA ASN A 373 -13.03 -21.11 -9.48
C ASN A 373 -13.85 -20.49 -8.32
N ARG A 374 -13.84 -19.16 -8.15
CA ARG A 374 -14.67 -18.50 -7.14
C ARG A 374 -16.15 -18.62 -7.53
N GLY A 375 -17.00 -19.01 -6.58
CA GLY A 375 -18.44 -19.05 -6.77
C GLY A 375 -19.06 -17.68 -7.10
N VAL A 376 -20.30 -17.70 -7.59
CA VAL A 376 -21.09 -16.48 -7.82
C VAL A 376 -21.35 -15.78 -6.47
N SER A 377 -21.37 -14.46 -6.49
CA SER A 377 -21.69 -13.66 -5.30
C SER A 377 -23.04 -14.08 -4.72
N LYS A 378 -23.11 -14.21 -3.38
CA LYS A 378 -24.38 -14.42 -2.69
C LYS A 378 -25.23 -13.15 -2.59
N ALA A 379 -24.64 -11.96 -2.77
CA ALA A 379 -25.35 -10.67 -2.76
C ALA A 379 -26.14 -10.40 -4.05
N THR A 380 -26.20 -11.37 -4.97
CA THR A 380 -26.98 -11.29 -6.23
C THR A 380 -28.12 -12.31 -6.25
N GLN A 381 -28.40 -12.95 -5.12
CA GLN A 381 -29.54 -13.84 -4.95
C GLN A 381 -30.62 -13.12 -4.12
N GLU A 382 -31.32 -12.16 -4.74
CA GLU A 382 -32.71 -11.79 -4.45
C GLU A 382 -33.28 -10.94 -5.59
#